data_AF-A0A6I7X1W6-F1
#
_entry.id   AF-A0A6I7X1W6-F1
#
_cell.length_a   1.000
_cell.length_b   1.000
_cell.length_c   1.000
_cell.angle_alpha   90.00
_cell.angle_beta   90.00
_cell.angle_gamma   90.00
#
_symmetry.space_group_name_H-M   'P 1'
#
loop_
_entity.id
_entity.type
_entity.pdbx_description
1 polymer ?
#
loop_
_entity_poly.entity_id
_entity_poly.type
_entity_poly.pdbx_seq_one_letter_code
_entity_poly.pdbx_strand_id
1 'polypeptide(L)'
;MLHALQVLIENAIGKSKQLLKANNEVVPVSAYDAFDSLVGLALIEPAELGQWDAVIGLRNRIVHEYMNIDMELVMNIVSQKQYTFITDFCVNR
;
A
#
# COMPACT_ATOMS: atom_id res chain seq x y z
N MET A 1 15.33 0.90 7.66
CA MET A 1 13.92 0.74 8.11
C MET A 1 12.95 1.37 7.12
N LEU A 2 13.00 2.70 6.90
CA LEU A 2 12.15 3.38 5.91
C LEU A 2 12.18 2.75 4.52
N HIS A 3 13.38 2.44 4.01
CA HIS A 3 13.52 1.78 2.71
C HIS A 3 12.86 0.38 2.67
N ALA A 4 12.86 -0.36 3.77
CA ALA A 4 12.19 -1.66 3.82
C ALA A 4 10.65 -1.51 3.78
N LEU A 5 10.10 -0.52 4.49
CA LEU A 5 8.68 -0.18 4.37
C LEU A 5 8.32 0.27 2.96
N GLN A 6 9.15 1.12 2.35
CA GLN A 6 8.95 1.55 0.96
C GLN A 6 8.91 0.36 0.00
N VAL A 7 9.89 -0.55 0.06
CA VAL A 7 9.93 -1.75 -0.80
C VAL A 7 8.72 -2.65 -0.55
N LEU A 8 8.28 -2.80 0.70
CA LEU A 8 7.08 -3.58 1.02
C LEU A 8 5.82 -2.94 0.42
N ILE A 9 5.66 -1.62 0.53
CA ILE A 9 4.51 -0.90 -0.03
C ILE A 9 4.53 -0.93 -1.56
N GLU A 10 5.69 -0.77 -2.19
CA GLU A 10 5.83 -0.87 -3.65
C GLU A 10 5.50 -2.29 -4.15
N ASN A 11 5.82 -3.34 -3.39
CA ASN A 11 5.40 -4.70 -3.72
C ASN A 11 3.88 -4.85 -3.66
N ALA A 12 3.21 -4.28 -2.65
CA ALA A 12 1.75 -4.30 -2.57
C ALA A 12 1.10 -3.55 -3.75
N ILE A 13 1.64 -2.39 -4.13
CA ILE A 13 1.19 -1.63 -5.32
C ILE A 13 1.44 -2.43 -6.60
N GLY A 14 2.59 -3.10 -6.71
CA GLY A 14 2.89 -3.98 -7.84
C GLY A 14 1.88 -5.13 -7.93
N LYS A 15 1.57 -5.77 -6.81
CA LYS A 15 0.60 -6.85 -6.74
C LYS A 15 -0.81 -6.39 -7.10
N SER A 16 -1.28 -5.25 -6.61
CA SER A 16 -2.62 -4.74 -6.95
C SER A 16 -2.77 -4.55 -8.46
N LYS A 17 -1.76 -3.97 -9.12
CA LYS A 17 -1.74 -3.82 -10.58
C LYS A 17 -1.71 -5.16 -11.32
N GLN A 18 -0.99 -6.16 -10.81
CA GLN A 18 -1.01 -7.51 -11.40
C GLN A 18 -2.38 -8.18 -11.24
N LEU A 19 -3.05 -8.01 -10.09
CA LEU A 19 -4.40 -8.53 -9.86
C LEU A 19 -5.42 -7.89 -10.82
N LEU A 20 -5.36 -6.58 -11.02
CA LEU A 20 -6.21 -5.90 -12.02
C LEU A 20 -5.98 -6.46 -13.42
N LYS A 21 -4.70 -6.60 -13.83
CA LYS A 21 -4.34 -7.18 -15.12
C LYS A 21 -4.86 -8.62 -15.27
N ALA A 22 -4.77 -9.43 -14.22
CA ALA A 22 -5.24 -10.82 -14.23
C ALA A 22 -6.77 -10.93 -14.36
N ASN A 23 -7.51 -9.90 -13.91
CA ASN A 23 -8.96 -9.80 -14.05
C ASN A 23 -9.40 -9.06 -15.33
N ASN A 24 -8.48 -8.80 -16.27
CA ASN A 24 -8.71 -8.03 -17.50
C ASN A 24 -9.19 -6.59 -17.28
N GLU A 25 -8.90 -6.01 -16.12
CA GLU A 25 -9.19 -4.61 -15.83
C GLU A 25 -8.13 -3.66 -16.40
N VAL A 26 -8.53 -2.41 -16.61
CA VAL A 26 -7.59 -1.32 -16.90
C VAL A 26 -6.68 -1.12 -15.70
N VAL A 27 -5.36 -1.06 -15.92
CA VAL A 27 -4.38 -0.86 -14.84
C VAL A 27 -4.11 0.65 -14.67
N PRO A 28 -4.52 1.28 -13.55
CA PRO A 28 -4.29 2.71 -13.35
C PRO A 28 -2.81 3.04 -13.12
N VAL A 29 -2.45 4.28 -13.46
CA VAL A 29 -1.13 4.83 -13.12
C VAL A 29 -1.04 5.11 -11.62
N SER A 30 -2.06 5.77 -11.08
CA SER A 30 -2.23 6.07 -9.65
C SER A 30 -2.31 4.80 -8.82
N ALA A 31 -1.59 4.78 -7.70
CA ALA A 31 -1.71 3.67 -6.75
C ALA A 31 -3.07 3.70 -6.03
N TYR A 32 -3.60 4.88 -5.72
CA TYR A 32 -4.90 5.04 -5.06
C TYR A 32 -6.01 4.40 -5.92
N ASP A 33 -6.08 4.77 -7.19
CA ASP A 33 -7.07 4.27 -8.14
C ASP A 33 -6.93 2.75 -8.36
N ALA A 34 -5.72 2.21 -8.25
CA ALA A 34 -5.50 0.77 -8.35
C ALA A 34 -6.15 0.01 -7.17
N PHE A 35 -6.05 0.54 -5.95
CA PHE A 35 -6.73 -0.07 -4.79
C PHE A 35 -8.24 0.17 -4.80
N ASP A 36 -8.70 1.32 -5.27
CA ASP A 36 -10.15 1.57 -5.49
C ASP A 36 -10.74 0.56 -6.50
N SER A 37 -10.01 0.29 -7.58
CA SER A 37 -10.41 -0.74 -8.56
C SER A 37 -10.46 -2.15 -7.95
N LEU A 38 -9.56 -2.49 -6.99
CA LEU A 38 -9.63 -3.76 -6.28
C LEU A 38 -10.88 -3.88 -5.40
N VAL A 39 -11.34 -2.77 -4.80
CA VAL A 39 -12.63 -2.74 -4.07
C VAL A 39 -13.77 -3.02 -5.04
N GLY A 40 -13.75 -2.41 -6.23
CA GLY A 40 -14.74 -2.66 -7.28
C GLY A 40 -14.83 -4.13 -7.72
N LEU A 41 -13.72 -4.86 -7.65
CA LEU A 41 -13.63 -6.30 -7.92
C LEU A 41 -13.89 -7.19 -6.69
N ALA A 42 -14.18 -6.61 -5.52
CA ALA A 42 -14.31 -7.31 -4.25
C ALA A 42 -13.06 -8.17 -3.87
N LEU A 43 -11.87 -7.77 -4.34
CA LEU A 43 -10.60 -8.42 -3.96
C LEU A 43 -10.06 -7.90 -2.63
N ILE A 44 -10.50 -6.70 -2.24
CA ILE A 44 -10.32 -6.11 -0.91
C ILE A 44 -11.64 -5.50 -0.44
N GLU A 45 -11.80 -5.37 0.87
CA GLU A 45 -13.00 -4.79 1.47
C GLU A 45 -12.97 -3.25 1.36
N PRO A 46 -14.12 -2.59 1.12
CA PRO A 46 -14.18 -1.11 1.09
C PRO A 46 -13.64 -0.45 2.38
N ALA A 47 -13.79 -1.12 3.52
CA ALA A 47 -13.29 -0.65 4.81
C ALA A 47 -11.75 -0.58 4.88
N GLU A 48 -11.05 -1.31 4.00
CA GLU A 48 -9.57 -1.32 3.93
C GLU A 48 -9.03 -0.12 3.14
N LEU A 49 -9.85 0.57 2.34
CA LEU A 49 -9.38 1.59 1.41
C LEU A 49 -8.71 2.76 2.12
N GLY A 50 -9.28 3.24 3.24
CA GLY A 50 -8.67 4.30 4.03
C GLY A 50 -7.31 3.92 4.62
N GLN A 51 -7.10 2.63 4.93
CA GLN A 51 -5.80 2.13 5.38
C GLN A 51 -4.80 2.09 4.21
N TRP A 52 -5.22 1.67 3.01
CA TRP A 52 -4.38 1.71 1.82
C TRP A 52 -3.99 3.13 1.41
N ASP A 53 -4.92 4.08 1.48
CA ASP A 53 -4.63 5.50 1.20
C ASP A 53 -3.53 6.05 2.13
N ALA A 54 -3.61 5.74 3.42
CA ALA A 54 -2.58 6.11 4.39
C ALA A 54 -1.22 5.45 4.08
N VAL A 55 -1.23 4.18 3.67
CA VAL A 55 -0.02 3.43 3.29
C VAL A 55 0.63 4.02 2.03
N ILE A 56 -0.15 4.34 1.01
CA ILE A 56 0.33 4.97 -0.23
C ILE A 56 0.86 6.38 0.07
N GLY A 57 0.15 7.15 0.89
CA GLY A 57 0.57 8.46 1.35
C GLY A 57 1.90 8.42 2.10
N LEU A 58 2.10 7.44 2.98
CA LEU A 58 3.38 7.20 3.65
C LEU A 58 4.49 6.91 2.63
N ARG A 59 4.24 6.06 1.63
CA ARG A 59 5.22 5.79 0.57
C ARG A 59 5.62 7.08 -0.16
N ASN A 60 4.66 7.92 -0.52
CA ASN A 60 4.94 9.17 -1.24
C ASN A 60 5.82 10.11 -0.40
N ARG A 61 5.53 10.24 0.90
CA ARG A 61 6.37 11.01 1.83
C ARG A 61 7.78 10.43 1.97
N ILE A 62 7.90 9.10 2.01
CA ILE A 62 9.22 8.43 2.08
C ILE A 62 10.09 8.78 0.87
N VAL A 63 9.52 8.82 -0.33
CA VAL A 63 10.25 9.05 -1.57
C VAL A 63 10.51 10.54 -1.83
N HIS A 64 9.51 11.39 -1.60
CA HIS A 64 9.54 12.78 -2.06
C HIS A 64 9.85 13.80 -0.98
N GLU A 65 9.53 13.51 0.29
CA GLU A 65 9.60 14.47 1.40
C GLU A 65 10.43 13.91 2.56
N TYR A 66 11.52 13.19 2.25
CA TYR A 66 12.26 12.41 3.25
C TYR A 66 12.70 13.20 4.49
N MET A 67 13.08 14.47 4.31
CA MET A 67 13.50 15.33 5.43
C MET A 67 12.35 15.70 6.40
N ASN A 68 11.10 15.57 5.97
CA ASN A 68 9.90 15.94 6.74
C ASN A 68 9.13 14.73 7.26
N ILE A 69 9.69 13.52 7.15
CA ILE A 69 9.04 12.32 7.67
C ILE A 69 9.02 12.36 9.19
N ASP A 70 7.83 12.18 9.77
CA ASP A 70 7.68 11.90 11.18
C ASP A 70 8.22 10.49 11.49
N MET A 71 9.42 10.44 12.06
CA MET A 71 10.07 9.19 12.44
C MET A 71 9.40 8.50 13.62
N GLU A 72 8.68 9.22 14.48
CA GLU A 72 7.94 8.63 15.60
C GLU A 72 6.76 7.80 15.08
N LEU A 73 6.04 8.33 14.10
CA LEU A 73 5.00 7.57 13.38
C LEU A 73 5.56 6.29 12.76
N VAL A 74 6.70 6.37 12.09
CA VAL A 74 7.36 5.22 11.45
C VAL A 74 7.74 4.16 12.48
N MET A 75 8.32 4.60 13.60
CA MET A 75 8.69 3.69 14.70
C MET A 75 7.45 3.03 15.30
N ASN A 76 6.33 3.75 15.42
CA ASN A 76 5.06 3.20 15.90
C ASN A 76 4.49 2.14 14.94
N ILE A 77 4.54 2.38 13.63
CA ILE A 77 4.10 1.40 12.63
C ILE A 77 4.88 0.08 12.78
N VAL A 78 6.20 0.18 13.01
CA VAL A 78 7.07 -0.99 13.14
C VAL A 78 6.89 -1.69 14.49
N SER A 79 6.86 -0.93 15.59
CA SER A 79 6.75 -1.48 16.94
C SER A 79 5.40 -2.16 17.17
N GLN A 80 4.33 -1.58 16.63
CA GLN A 80 2.97 -2.13 16.69
C GLN A 80 2.68 -3.14 15.58
N LYS A 81 3.68 -3.47 14.74
CA LYS A 81 3.56 -4.40 13.61
C LYS A 81 2.41 -4.06 12.65
N GLN A 82 2.04 -2.80 12.51
CA GLN A 82 0.95 -2.35 11.64
C GLN A 82 1.23 -2.64 10.16
N TYR A 83 2.50 -2.80 9.80
CA TYR A 83 2.92 -3.24 8.46
C TYR A 83 2.47 -4.67 8.12
N THR A 84 2.04 -5.48 9.09
CA THR A 84 1.62 -6.87 8.86
C THR A 84 0.41 -6.98 7.95
N PHE A 85 -0.47 -5.99 7.98
CA PHE A 85 -1.57 -5.83 7.02
C PHE A 85 -1.06 -5.85 5.56
N ILE A 86 0.02 -5.12 5.28
CA ILE A 86 0.62 -5.04 3.94
C ILE A 86 1.25 -6.38 3.58
N THR A 87 1.94 -7.03 4.53
CA THR A 87 2.54 -8.34 4.27
C THR A 87 1.49 -9.43 4.05
N ASP A 88 0.36 -9.36 4.75
CA ASP A 88 -0.75 -10.30 4.58
C ASP A 88 -1.34 -10.19 3.18
N PHE A 89 -1.60 -8.96 2.72
CA PHE A 89 -2.00 -8.72 1.33
C PHE A 89 -0.97 -9.25 0.34
N CYS A 90 0.33 -9.07 0.58
CA CYS A 90 1.36 -9.56 -0.33
C CYS A 90 1.45 -11.10 -0.40
N VAL A 91 1.28 -11.80 0.72
CA VAL A 91 1.60 -13.23 0.82
C VAL A 91 0.35 -14.13 0.77
N ASN A 92 -0.78 -13.70 1.33
CA ASN A 92 -1.91 -14.58 1.63
C ASN A 92 -3.17 -14.30 0.81
N ARG A 93 -3.29 -13.12 0.17
CA ARG A 93 -4.49 -12.69 -0.59
C ARG A 93 -4.16 -12.49 -2.05
#